data_AF-A0A401ITF5-F1
#
_entry.id   AF-A0A401ITF5-F1
#
_cell.length_a   1.000
_cell.length_b   1.000
_cell.length_c   1.000
_cell.angle_alpha   90.00
_cell.angle_beta   90.00
_cell.angle_gamma   90.00
#
_symmetry.space_group_name_H-M   'P 1'
#
loop_
_entity.id
_entity.type
_entity.pdbx_description
1 polymer ?
#
loop_
_entity_poly.entity_id
_entity_poly.type
_entity_poly.pdbx_seq_one_letter_code
_entity_poly.pdbx_strand_id
1 'polypeptide(L)'
;MFLQDNTGKLLMEDLHAPKCRFIQEYQEKLSGKIYPKVIEYEFSQGDKQLKYTLSQQNELEARDAAAGVPKLISLFLKLKGLHPSTTRNFALGQMEYQDGQTAISRKGEMIYEFIYLGLTVKDKMENA
;
A
#
# COMPACT_ATOMS: atom_id res chain seq x y z
N MET A 1 4.78 -6.35 10.53
CA MET A 1 4.67 -4.91 10.91
C MET A 1 4.99 -4.79 12.38
N PHE A 2 5.72 -3.75 12.79
CA PHE A 2 5.86 -3.41 14.20
C PHE A 2 5.35 -1.99 14.45
N LEU A 3 4.70 -1.79 15.60
CA LEU A 3 4.22 -0.49 16.07
C LEU A 3 4.95 -0.15 17.36
N GLN A 4 5.53 1.04 17.42
CA GLN A 4 6.24 1.56 18.59
C GLN A 4 5.61 2.86 19.07
N ASP A 5 5.72 3.14 20.37
CA ASP A 5 5.42 4.47 20.90
C ASP A 5 6.58 5.46 20.68
N ASN A 6 6.38 6.70 21.11
CA ASN A 6 7.38 7.77 20.97
C ASN A 6 8.65 7.57 21.82
N THR A 7 8.67 6.58 22.73
CA THR A 7 9.86 6.20 23.50
C THR A 7 10.61 5.02 22.86
N GLY A 8 10.08 4.47 21.76
CA GLY A 8 10.62 3.29 21.08
C GLY A 8 10.15 1.96 21.68
N LYS A 9 9.23 1.99 22.66
CA LYS A 9 8.68 0.74 23.22
C LYS A 9 7.78 0.08 22.18
N LEU A 10 8.01 -1.20 21.96
CA LEU A 10 7.19 -2.03 21.07
C LEU A 10 5.78 -2.21 21.67
N LEU A 11 4.78 -1.74 20.95
CA LEU A 11 3.37 -1.93 21.28
C LEU A 11 2.82 -3.19 20.63
N MET A 12 3.22 -3.46 19.38
CA MET A 12 2.73 -4.61 18.61
C MET A 12 3.78 -5.08 17.60
N GLU A 13 3.81 -6.38 17.35
CA GLU A 13 4.55 -7.03 16.28
C GLU A 13 3.69 -8.12 15.64
N ASP A 14 3.22 -7.87 14.41
CA ASP A 14 2.51 -8.85 13.60
C ASP A 14 3.45 -9.38 12.52
N LEU A 15 3.76 -10.67 12.58
CA LEU A 15 4.65 -11.36 11.65
C LEU A 15 3.89 -12.01 10.48
N HIS A 16 2.56 -11.90 10.45
CA HIS A 16 1.74 -12.43 9.37
C HIS A 16 1.52 -11.37 8.28
N ALA A 17 1.00 -11.83 7.14
CA ALA A 17 0.49 -10.93 6.12
C ALA A 17 -0.74 -10.18 6.67
N PRO A 18 -0.79 -8.83 6.54
CA PRO A 18 -1.99 -8.10 6.93
C PRO A 18 -3.15 -8.44 6.01
N LYS A 19 -4.37 -8.35 6.52
CA LYS A 19 -5.53 -8.25 5.64
C LYS A 19 -5.49 -6.89 4.97
N CYS A 20 -5.73 -6.86 3.66
CA CYS A 20 -5.68 -5.64 2.87
C CYS A 20 -7.01 -5.45 2.14
N ARG A 21 -7.43 -4.19 1.97
CA ARG A 21 -8.60 -3.83 1.16
C ARG A 21 -8.37 -2.55 0.38
N PHE A 22 -8.67 -2.59 -0.91
CA PHE A 22 -8.65 -1.44 -1.81
C PHE A 22 -10.05 -0.81 -1.75
N ILE A 23 -10.16 0.29 -1.01
CA ILE A 23 -11.43 1.01 -0.81
C ILE A 23 -11.76 1.88 -2.02
N GLN A 24 -10.76 2.52 -2.59
CA GLN A 24 -10.89 3.35 -3.79
C GLN A 24 -9.66 3.18 -4.68
N GLU A 25 -9.87 3.23 -5.98
CA GLU A 25 -8.85 3.03 -7.01
C GLU A 25 -8.80 4.23 -7.96
N TYR A 26 -7.67 4.42 -8.63
CA TYR A 26 -7.51 5.37 -9.73
C TYR A 26 -6.66 4.77 -10.84
N GLN A 27 -6.84 5.28 -12.06
CA GLN A 27 -5.97 4.94 -13.18
C GLN A 27 -4.81 5.93 -13.26
N GLU A 28 -3.59 5.44 -13.12
CA GLU A 28 -2.38 6.25 -13.23
C GLU A 28 -2.10 6.59 -14.70
N LYS A 29 -1.66 7.82 -14.98
CA LYS A 29 -1.64 8.40 -16.33
C LYS A 29 -0.53 7.85 -17.23
N LEU A 30 0.66 7.60 -16.67
CA LEU A 30 1.86 7.21 -17.40
C LEU A 30 1.83 5.72 -17.79
N SER A 31 1.58 4.84 -16.82
CA SER A 31 1.52 3.40 -16.99
C SER A 31 0.15 2.90 -17.43
N GLY A 32 -0.91 3.67 -17.18
CA GLY A 32 -2.30 3.28 -17.43
C GLY A 32 -2.84 2.24 -16.44
N LYS A 33 -2.06 1.87 -15.42
CA LYS A 33 -2.42 0.82 -14.44
C LYS A 33 -3.34 1.36 -13.36
N ILE A 34 -4.10 0.45 -12.75
CA ILE A 34 -4.95 0.75 -11.61
C ILE A 34 -4.13 0.68 -10.32
N TYR A 35 -4.20 1.75 -9.53
CA TYR A 35 -3.53 1.91 -8.24
C TYR A 35 -4.55 2.22 -7.14
N PRO A 36 -4.25 1.88 -5.87
CA PRO A 36 -5.11 2.27 -4.77
C PRO A 36 -5.02 3.78 -4.54
N LYS A 37 -6.18 4.45 -4.53
CA LYS A 37 -6.32 5.80 -4.00
C LYS A 37 -6.56 5.77 -2.49
N VAL A 38 -7.32 4.79 -2.02
CA VAL A 38 -7.53 4.53 -0.59
C VAL A 38 -7.33 3.04 -0.35
N ILE A 39 -6.41 2.71 0.56
CA ILE A 39 -6.09 1.34 0.94
C ILE A 39 -6.13 1.19 2.45
N GLU A 40 -6.65 0.06 2.90
CA GLU A 40 -6.82 -0.27 4.31
C GLU A 40 -6.06 -1.55 4.62
N TYR A 41 -5.32 -1.53 5.72
CA TYR A 41 -4.62 -2.69 6.26
C TYR A 41 -5.15 -2.98 7.66
N GLU A 42 -5.36 -4.25 7.95
CA GLU A 42 -5.65 -4.74 9.29
C GLU A 42 -4.53 -5.69 9.73
N PHE A 43 -4.00 -5.44 10.91
CA PHE A 43 -2.99 -6.26 11.56
C PHE A 43 -3.53 -6.73 12.91
N SER A 44 -3.07 -7.90 13.37
CA SER A 44 -3.52 -8.47 14.65
C SER A 44 -2.41 -9.21 15.39
N GLN A 45 -2.37 -9.07 16.71
CA GLN A 45 -1.45 -9.81 17.58
C GLN A 45 -2.14 -10.14 18.91
N GLY A 46 -2.69 -11.36 19.03
CA GLY A 46 -3.55 -11.71 20.17
C GLY A 46 -4.76 -10.79 20.25
N ASP A 47 -4.95 -10.12 21.39
CA ASP A 47 -6.06 -9.17 21.61
C ASP A 47 -5.80 -7.76 21.04
N LYS A 48 -4.61 -7.53 20.45
CA LYS A 48 -4.25 -6.26 19.85
C LYS A 48 -4.66 -6.21 18.38
N GLN A 49 -5.23 -5.08 17.98
CA GLN A 49 -5.64 -4.85 16.60
C GLN A 49 -5.13 -3.48 16.15
N LEU A 50 -4.66 -3.42 14.90
CA LEU A 50 -4.31 -2.17 14.24
C LEU A 50 -5.02 -2.11 12.90
N LYS A 51 -5.85 -1.09 12.73
CA LYS A 51 -6.40 -0.71 11.45
C LYS A 51 -5.67 0.52 10.93
N TYR A 52 -5.15 0.45 9.72
CA TYR A 52 -4.39 1.52 9.09
C TYR A 52 -4.92 1.83 7.70
N THR A 53 -5.45 3.05 7.53
CA THR A 53 -5.99 3.54 6.26
C THR A 53 -5.03 4.57 5.68
N LEU A 54 -4.61 4.35 4.44
CA LEU A 54 -3.82 5.29 3.66
C LEU A 54 -4.71 5.90 2.56
N SER A 55 -4.80 7.23 2.54
CA SER A 55 -5.58 7.98 1.56
C SER A 55 -4.67 8.90 0.77
N GLN A 56 -4.46 8.57 -0.50
CA GLN A 56 -3.71 9.39 -1.46
C GLN A 56 -4.41 10.73 -1.67
N GLN A 57 -3.67 11.81 -1.42
CA GLN A 57 -4.14 13.18 -1.64
C GLN A 57 -3.67 13.67 -3.01
N ASN A 58 -2.36 13.56 -3.27
CA ASN A 58 -1.73 13.98 -4.52
C ASN A 58 -0.67 12.96 -4.96
N GLU A 59 -0.58 12.71 -6.26
CA GLU A 59 0.54 11.98 -6.85
C GLU A 59 1.71 12.95 -7.02
N LEU A 60 2.88 12.60 -6.49
CA LEU A 60 4.10 13.40 -6.56
C LEU A 60 4.97 12.96 -7.73
N GLU A 61 5.00 11.67 -7.99
CA GLU A 61 5.82 11.06 -9.04
C GLU A 61 5.18 9.76 -9.51
N ALA A 62 5.26 9.48 -10.80
CA ALA A 62 4.98 8.18 -11.38
C ALA A 62 6.16 7.75 -12.25
N ARG A 63 6.50 6.46 -12.22
CA ARG A 63 7.52 5.87 -13.09
C ARG A 63 6.94 4.65 -13.76
N ASP A 64 7.08 4.59 -15.08
CA ASP A 64 6.84 3.39 -15.88
C ASP A 64 8.18 2.87 -16.40
N ALA A 65 8.74 1.87 -15.73
CA ALA A 65 10.00 1.27 -16.15
C ALA A 65 9.85 0.53 -17.49
N ALA A 66 8.64 0.11 -17.86
CA ALA A 66 8.37 -0.52 -19.15
C ALA A 66 8.28 0.49 -20.32
N ALA A 67 8.15 1.79 -20.05
CA ALA A 67 8.11 2.82 -21.09
C ALA A 67 9.48 3.05 -21.74
N GLY A 68 10.56 2.84 -21.00
CA GLY A 68 11.94 3.04 -21.47
C GLY A 68 12.55 1.85 -22.23
N VAL A 69 11.89 0.68 -22.26
CA VAL A 69 12.43 -0.53 -22.90
C VAL A 69 11.92 -0.68 -24.34
N PRO A 70 12.71 -1.30 -25.25
CA PRO A 70 12.27 -1.65 -26.59
C PRO A 70 10.93 -2.41 -26.60
N LYS A 71 10.07 -2.13 -27.59
CA LYS A 71 8.70 -2.70 -27.68
C LYS A 71 8.66 -4.23 -27.58
N LEU A 72 9.62 -4.92 -28.22
CA LEU A 72 9.73 -6.38 -28.15
C LEU A 72 9.96 -6.90 -26.72
N ILE A 73 10.79 -6.19 -25.94
CA ILE A 73 11.06 -6.52 -24.54
C ILE A 73 9.82 -6.21 -23.68
N SER A 74 9.19 -5.05 -23.89
CA SER A 74 7.94 -4.68 -23.21
C SER A 74 6.84 -5.72 -23.43
N LEU A 75 6.69 -6.22 -24.66
CA LEU A 75 5.74 -7.27 -25.00
C LEU A 75 6.07 -8.59 -24.28
N PHE A 76 7.33 -8.99 -24.26
CA PHE A 76 7.76 -10.20 -23.56
C PHE A 76 7.50 -10.11 -22.05
N LEU A 77 7.76 -8.96 -21.42
CA LEU A 77 7.44 -8.72 -20.01
C LEU A 77 5.94 -8.86 -19.76
N LYS A 78 5.09 -8.25 -20.60
CA LYS A 78 3.64 -8.35 -20.48
C LYS A 78 3.15 -9.79 -20.64
N LEU A 79 3.71 -10.57 -21.56
CA LEU A 79 3.41 -12.01 -21.71
C LEU A 79 3.78 -12.83 -20.47
N LYS A 80 4.74 -12.36 -19.67
CA LYS A 80 5.11 -12.93 -18.37
C LYS A 80 4.30 -12.35 -17.20
N GLY A 81 3.28 -11.53 -17.47
CA GLY A 81 2.46 -10.90 -16.44
C GLY A 81 3.15 -9.72 -15.73
N LEU A 82 4.17 -9.13 -16.35
CA LEU A 82 4.96 -8.02 -15.79
C LEU A 82 4.71 -6.71 -16.55
N HIS A 83 4.48 -5.65 -15.78
CA HIS A 83 4.54 -4.26 -16.23
C HIS A 83 5.02 -3.42 -15.04
N PRO A 84 6.34 -3.34 -14.79
CA PRO A 84 6.88 -2.66 -13.63
C PRO A 84 6.64 -1.15 -13.66
N SER A 85 5.95 -0.66 -12.63
CA SER A 85 5.68 0.76 -12.45
C SER A 85 5.58 1.10 -10.97
N THR A 86 5.86 2.34 -10.59
CA THR A 86 5.76 2.83 -9.22
C THR A 86 5.07 4.19 -9.18
N THR A 87 4.34 4.47 -8.11
CA THR A 87 3.83 5.81 -7.81
C THR A 87 4.31 6.25 -6.44
N ARG A 88 4.71 7.51 -6.32
CA ARG A 88 5.03 8.18 -5.06
C ARG A 88 3.99 9.25 -4.81
N ASN A 89 3.41 9.23 -3.62
CA ASN A 89 2.20 9.98 -3.30
C ASN A 89 2.37 10.76 -2.00
N PHE A 90 1.80 11.95 -1.94
CA PHE A 90 1.48 12.59 -0.67
C PHE A 90 0.15 12.01 -0.18
N ALA A 91 0.15 11.47 1.03
CA ALA A 91 -0.96 10.72 1.59
C ALA A 91 -1.24 11.14 3.03
N LEU A 92 -2.49 10.93 3.44
CA LEU A 92 -2.91 10.98 4.84
C LEU A 92 -3.04 9.54 5.35
N GLY A 93 -2.28 9.21 6.39
CA GLY A 93 -2.43 7.96 7.13
C GLY A 93 -3.34 8.16 8.33
N GLN A 94 -4.28 7.25 8.54
CA GLN A 94 -5.12 7.17 9.73
C GLN A 94 -4.92 5.80 10.38
N MET A 95 -4.62 5.83 11.68
CA MET A 95 -4.35 4.66 12.50
C MET A 95 -5.40 4.55 13.59
N GLU A 96 -5.94 3.36 13.78
CA GLU A 96 -6.82 2.98 14.88
C GLU A 96 -6.22 1.74 15.54
N TYR A 97 -5.66 1.91 16.74
CA TYR A 97 -5.05 0.85 17.53
C TYR A 97 -5.95 0.50 18.72
N GLN A 98 -6.14 -0.79 18.94
CA GLN A 98 -6.88 -1.32 20.08
C GLN A 98 -6.05 -2.34 20.85
N ASP A 99 -6.06 -2.23 22.18
CA ASP A 99 -5.40 -3.12 23.14
C ASP A 99 -6.31 -3.28 24.36
N GLY A 100 -7.14 -4.32 24.33
CA GLY A 100 -8.21 -4.52 25.31
C GLY A 100 -9.19 -3.34 25.34
N GLN A 101 -9.20 -2.61 26.45
CA GLN A 101 -10.04 -1.41 26.64
C GLN A 101 -9.39 -0.12 26.12
N THR A 102 -8.10 -0.15 25.78
CA THR A 102 -7.39 1.02 25.26
C THR A 102 -7.66 1.13 23.77
N ALA A 103 -8.15 2.29 23.33
CA ALA A 103 -8.31 2.63 21.92
C ALA A 103 -7.59 3.95 21.63
N ILE A 104 -6.76 3.96 20.59
CA ILE A 104 -5.99 5.13 20.17
C ILE A 104 -6.24 5.35 18.68
N SER A 105 -6.70 6.56 18.34
CA SER A 105 -6.76 7.03 16.95
C SER A 105 -5.73 8.13 16.71
N ARG A 106 -5.02 8.04 15.59
CA ARG A 106 -4.04 9.04 15.14
C ARG A 106 -4.17 9.26 13.65
N LYS A 107 -3.85 10.47 13.20
CA LYS A 107 -3.72 10.80 11.79
C LYS A 107 -2.41 11.54 11.56
N GLY A 108 -1.82 11.37 10.40
CA GLY A 108 -0.58 12.02 10.03
C GLY A 108 -0.38 12.06 8.53
N GLU A 109 0.29 13.10 8.06
CA GLU A 109 0.71 13.23 6.67
C GLU A 109 1.96 12.41 6.43
N MET A 110 2.08 11.83 5.24
CA MET A 110 3.24 11.04 4.86
C MET A 110 3.47 11.00 3.36
N ILE A 111 4.65 10.50 3.00
CA ILE A 111 4.96 10.07 1.65
C ILE A 111 4.76 8.57 1.57
N TYR A 112 3.98 8.13 0.59
CA TYR A 112 3.69 6.73 0.33
C TYR A 112 4.16 6.34 -1.06
N GLU A 113 4.97 5.28 -1.16
CA GLU A 113 5.39 4.71 -2.44
C GLU A 113 4.69 3.36 -2.66
N PHE A 114 4.06 3.20 -3.83
CA PHE A 114 3.42 1.96 -4.26
C PHE A 114 4.19 1.37 -5.43
N ILE A 115 5.01 0.36 -5.16
CA ILE A 115 5.77 -0.37 -6.18
C ILE A 115 4.94 -1.54 -6.67
N TYR A 116 4.82 -1.67 -7.99
CA TYR A 116 3.92 -2.62 -8.58
C TYR A 116 4.47 -3.23 -9.87
N LEU A 117 4.88 -4.49 -9.79
CA LEU A 117 5.55 -5.20 -10.88
C LEU A 117 4.60 -5.90 -11.86
N GLY A 118 3.42 -6.31 -11.41
CA GLY A 118 2.48 -7.11 -12.19
C GLY A 118 1.54 -6.32 -13.11
N LEU A 119 0.63 -7.04 -13.78
CA LEU A 119 -0.48 -6.47 -14.57
C LEU A 119 -1.73 -6.16 -13.74
N THR A 120 -2.05 -6.99 -12.73
CA THR A 120 -3.04 -6.74 -11.67
C THR A 120 -2.41 -6.94 -10.27
N VAL A 121 -2.89 -6.23 -9.23
CA VAL A 121 -2.38 -6.35 -7.84
C VAL A 121 -3.46 -6.52 -6.79
N LYS A 122 -4.64 -5.90 -6.97
CA LYS A 122 -5.71 -5.89 -5.97
C LYS A 122 -6.05 -7.28 -5.44
N ASP A 123 -6.43 -8.20 -6.33
CA ASP A 123 -6.80 -9.57 -5.96
C ASP A 123 -5.70 -10.28 -5.16
N LYS A 124 -4.43 -10.10 -5.57
CA LYS A 124 -3.28 -10.69 -4.87
C LYS A 124 -3.04 -10.10 -3.47
N MET A 125 -3.46 -8.85 -3.23
CA MET A 125 -3.30 -8.21 -1.92
C MET A 125 -4.52 -8.46 -1.03
N GLU A 126 -5.73 -8.45 -1.58
CA GLU A 126 -6.97 -8.64 -0.81
C GLU A 126 -7.18 -10.11 -0.40
N ASN A 127 -6.63 -11.07 -1.15
CA ASN A 127 -6.80 -12.51 -0.94
C ASN A 127 -5.47 -13.24 -0.64
N ALA A 128 -4.50 -12.52 -0.07
CA ALA A 128 -3.17 -13.05 0.29
C ALA A 128 -3.19 -14.01 1.48
#